data_AF-E6JZ50-F1
#
_entry.id   AF-E6JZ50-F1
#
_cell.length_a   1.000
_cell.length_b   1.000
_cell.length_c   1.000
_cell.angle_alpha   90.00
_cell.angle_beta   90.00
_cell.angle_gamma   90.00
#
_symmetry.space_group_name_H-M   'P 1'
#
loop_
_entity.id
_entity.type
_entity.pdbx_description
1 polymer ?
#
loop_
_entity_poly.entity_id
_entity_poly.type
_entity_poly.pdbx_seq_one_letter_code
_entity_poly.pdbx_strand_id
1 'polypeptide(L)'
;MLLYEVNQGRIGLGQCIDEQLVEMGIKDSDIDAVLITHLDCDHANGMKQVKGAKKFLVAADEIKFANKFTPVNKVRYYKGWWDGIKLTGFDWNDNQGPVGRSYDLLGDGSIEMINIPGHSDGLCAVKVKNEEGKFVLMFSDGGYARKSWEKMITSGIYTDKQLQKKSLQWIREQSLDPNCVESMASHDPDVAPHVIEL
;
A
#
# COMPACT_ATOMS: atom_id res chain seq x y z
N MET A 1 11.87 -14.74 14.36
CA MET A 1 12.09 -14.89 12.91
C MET A 1 13.18 -13.89 12.50
N LEU A 2 14.09 -14.21 11.58
CA LEU A 2 15.20 -13.31 11.19
C LEU A 2 14.76 -11.87 10.90
N LEU A 3 13.56 -11.69 10.32
CA LEU A 3 13.00 -10.36 10.10
C LEU A 3 12.81 -9.53 11.37
N TYR A 4 12.38 -10.14 12.48
CA TYR A 4 12.18 -9.44 13.75
C TYR A 4 13.49 -8.86 14.32
N GLU A 5 14.65 -9.44 13.96
CA GLU A 5 15.95 -8.93 14.38
C GLU A 5 16.43 -7.76 13.51
N VAL A 6 15.88 -7.58 12.30
CA VAL A 6 16.36 -6.59 11.31
C VAL A 6 15.32 -5.52 10.95
N ASN A 7 14.04 -5.76 11.21
CA ASN A 7 12.93 -4.84 10.98
C ASN A 7 11.88 -5.00 12.10
N GLN A 8 11.93 -4.12 13.10
CA GLN A 8 10.97 -4.05 14.20
C GLN A 8 10.02 -2.88 13.97
N GLY A 9 8.79 -3.19 13.55
CA GLY A 9 7.70 -2.24 13.64
C GLY A 9 7.43 -1.90 15.10
N ARG A 10 7.29 -0.60 15.41
CA ARG A 10 6.82 -0.14 16.71
C ARG A 10 5.36 0.25 16.57
N ILE A 11 4.49 -0.47 17.27
CA ILE A 11 3.07 -0.13 17.39
C ILE A 11 2.82 0.16 18.87
N GLY A 12 2.50 1.41 19.18
CA GLY A 12 2.14 1.85 20.52
C GLY A 12 0.74 1.41 20.92
N LEU A 13 0.41 1.58 22.20
CA LEU A 13 -0.96 1.36 22.69
C LEU A 13 -1.95 2.23 21.93
N GLY A 14 -3.08 1.65 21.52
CA GLY A 14 -4.10 2.34 20.73
C GLY A 14 -3.79 2.43 19.25
N GLN A 15 -2.59 2.07 18.77
CA GLN A 15 -2.19 2.25 17.38
C GLN A 15 -2.47 1.02 16.49
N CYS A 16 -2.98 -0.08 17.04
CA CYS A 16 -3.37 -1.23 16.24
C CYS A 16 -4.63 -0.91 15.41
N ILE A 17 -4.79 -1.56 14.26
CA ILE A 17 -5.92 -1.30 13.36
C ILE A 17 -7.28 -1.60 14.02
N ASP A 18 -7.38 -2.64 14.84
CA ASP A 18 -8.59 -2.96 15.60
C ASP A 18 -8.92 -1.89 16.65
N GLU A 19 -7.90 -1.38 17.35
CA GLU A 19 -8.07 -0.30 18.33
C GLU A 19 -8.57 0.99 17.65
N GLN A 20 -7.95 1.37 16.53
CA GLN A 20 -8.32 2.54 15.74
C GLN A 20 -9.75 2.44 15.17
N LEU A 21 -10.12 1.28 14.62
CA LEU A 21 -11.47 1.05 14.10
C LEU A 21 -12.53 1.11 15.21
N VAL A 22 -12.24 0.55 16.39
CA VAL A 22 -13.13 0.65 17.55
C VAL A 22 -13.32 2.10 18.00
N GLU A 23 -12.26 2.91 18.01
CA GLU A 23 -12.36 4.34 18.32
C GLU A 23 -13.24 5.10 17.31
N MET A 24 -13.19 4.70 16.04
CA MET A 24 -14.06 5.22 14.98
C MET A 24 -15.50 4.65 15.02
N GLY A 25 -15.80 3.70 15.91
CA GLY A 25 -17.09 3.02 15.98
C GLY A 25 -17.36 2.05 14.82
N ILE A 26 -16.31 1.61 14.11
CA ILE A 26 -16.37 0.71 12.96
C ILE A 26 -16.01 -0.70 13.41
N LYS A 27 -16.85 -1.68 13.10
CA LYS A 27 -16.51 -3.10 13.31
C LYS A 27 -15.77 -3.63 12.09
N ASP A 28 -14.92 -4.63 12.29
CA ASP A 28 -14.25 -5.30 11.18
C ASP A 28 -15.25 -5.89 10.15
N SER A 29 -16.40 -6.37 10.62
CA SER A 29 -17.50 -6.85 9.78
C SER A 29 -18.15 -5.78 8.89
N ASP A 30 -17.96 -4.51 9.22
CA ASP A 30 -18.51 -3.38 8.44
C ASP A 30 -17.63 -3.08 7.21
N ILE A 31 -16.39 -3.62 7.16
CA ILE A 31 -15.43 -3.37 6.09
C ILE A 31 -15.75 -4.23 4.85
N ASP A 32 -16.08 -3.57 3.74
CA ASP A 32 -16.35 -4.24 2.47
C ASP A 32 -15.09 -4.79 1.78
N ALA A 33 -13.99 -4.05 1.88
CA ALA A 33 -12.71 -4.44 1.28
C ALA A 33 -11.53 -3.88 2.07
N VAL A 34 -10.53 -4.72 2.30
CA VAL A 34 -9.18 -4.33 2.74
C VAL A 34 -8.28 -4.35 1.52
N LEU A 35 -7.75 -3.19 1.13
CA LEU A 35 -6.81 -3.04 0.03
C LEU A 35 -5.38 -3.17 0.56
N ILE A 36 -4.67 -4.19 0.09
CA ILE A 36 -3.32 -4.50 0.54
C ILE A 36 -2.35 -4.02 -0.54
N THR A 37 -1.56 -2.99 -0.21
CA THR A 37 -0.61 -2.39 -1.16
C THR A 37 0.50 -3.36 -1.54
N HIS A 38 1.01 -4.12 -0.55
CA HIS A 38 1.94 -5.22 -0.71
C HIS A 38 2.02 -6.08 0.59
N LEU A 39 2.79 -7.17 0.58
CA LEU A 39 2.74 -8.17 1.66
C LEU A 39 3.92 -8.10 2.67
N ASP A 40 4.64 -6.99 2.74
CA ASP A 40 5.69 -6.79 3.75
C ASP A 40 5.11 -6.77 5.17
N CYS A 41 5.99 -6.96 6.16
CA CYS A 41 5.60 -7.17 7.54
C CYS A 41 4.71 -6.08 8.13
N ASP A 42 5.07 -4.83 7.88
CA ASP A 42 4.45 -3.62 8.39
C ASP A 42 3.19 -3.20 7.63
N HIS A 43 2.87 -3.89 6.54
CA HIS A 43 1.63 -3.71 5.77
C HIS A 43 0.67 -4.91 5.93
N ALA A 44 1.19 -6.07 6.31
CA ALA A 44 0.44 -7.33 6.37
C ALA A 44 0.15 -7.86 7.78
N ASN A 45 0.94 -7.48 8.79
CA ASN A 45 0.87 -8.09 10.13
C ASN A 45 -0.47 -7.89 10.85
N GLY A 46 -1.19 -6.79 10.58
CA GLY A 46 -2.47 -6.45 11.19
C GLY A 46 -3.69 -7.14 10.58
N MET A 47 -3.55 -7.86 9.46
CA MET A 47 -4.71 -8.41 8.73
C MET A 47 -5.64 -9.29 9.59
N LYS A 48 -5.09 -10.05 10.54
CA LYS A 48 -5.89 -10.91 11.44
C LYS A 48 -6.76 -10.14 12.42
N GLN A 49 -6.42 -8.89 12.72
CA GLN A 49 -7.19 -8.00 13.60
C GLN A 49 -8.50 -7.55 12.93
N VAL A 50 -8.56 -7.58 11.59
CA VAL A 50 -9.74 -7.21 10.79
C VAL A 50 -10.32 -8.38 10.00
N LYS A 51 -10.15 -9.61 10.50
CA LYS A 51 -10.56 -10.84 9.79
C LYS A 51 -12.04 -10.94 9.43
N GLY A 52 -12.91 -10.15 10.07
CA GLY A 52 -14.33 -10.06 9.75
C GLY A 52 -14.65 -9.28 8.47
N ALA A 53 -13.68 -8.57 7.88
CA ALA A 53 -13.85 -7.86 6.63
C ALA A 53 -14.28 -8.80 5.50
N LYS A 54 -15.15 -8.32 4.60
CA LYS A 54 -15.78 -9.16 3.57
C LYS A 54 -14.76 -9.66 2.53
N LYS A 55 -13.74 -8.85 2.21
CA LYS A 55 -12.72 -9.15 1.19
C LYS A 55 -11.36 -8.57 1.55
N PHE A 56 -10.30 -9.30 1.20
CA PHE A 56 -8.92 -8.84 1.23
C PHE A 56 -8.39 -8.89 -0.20
N LEU A 57 -8.06 -7.72 -0.76
CA LEU A 57 -7.65 -7.55 -2.15
C LEU A 57 -6.17 -7.22 -2.20
N VAL A 58 -5.44 -7.92 -3.07
CA VAL A 58 -4.00 -7.75 -3.28
C VAL A 58 -3.71 -8.03 -4.76
N ALA A 59 -2.71 -7.36 -5.33
CA ALA A 59 -2.34 -7.62 -6.72
C ALA A 59 -1.92 -9.09 -6.88
N ALA A 60 -2.42 -9.79 -7.91
CA ALA A 60 -2.01 -11.16 -8.18
C ALA A 60 -0.49 -11.29 -8.38
N ASP A 61 0.15 -10.24 -8.91
CA ASP A 61 1.61 -10.15 -9.04
C ASP A 61 2.33 -10.12 -7.68
N GLU A 62 1.75 -9.50 -6.64
CA GLU A 62 2.32 -9.49 -5.29
C GLU A 62 2.23 -10.86 -4.64
N ILE A 63 1.10 -11.57 -4.80
CA ILE A 63 0.99 -12.96 -4.31
C ILE A 63 2.06 -13.84 -4.96
N LYS A 64 2.27 -13.72 -6.28
CA LYS A 64 3.32 -14.44 -6.99
C LYS A 64 4.70 -14.05 -6.47
N PHE A 65 4.92 -12.76 -6.25
CA PHE A 65 6.18 -12.22 -5.74
C PHE A 65 6.50 -12.76 -4.35
N ALA A 66 5.58 -12.66 -3.39
CA ALA A 66 5.76 -13.16 -2.02
C ALA A 66 6.06 -14.67 -1.96
N ASN A 67 5.55 -15.45 -2.90
CA ASN A 67 5.78 -16.90 -2.99
C ASN A 67 7.07 -17.31 -3.73
N LYS A 68 7.86 -16.36 -4.28
CA LYS A 68 9.16 -16.68 -4.90
C LYS A 68 10.11 -17.27 -3.86
N PHE A 69 10.76 -18.39 -4.19
CA PHE A 69 11.71 -19.08 -3.30
C PHE A 69 13.11 -18.43 -3.28
N THR A 70 13.20 -17.11 -3.08
CA THR A 70 14.49 -16.41 -2.90
C THR A 70 14.82 -16.27 -1.41
N PRO A 71 16.11 -16.17 -1.03
CA PRO A 71 16.49 -15.88 0.36
C PRO A 71 15.88 -14.58 0.89
N VAL A 72 15.84 -13.53 0.06
CA VAL A 72 15.25 -12.22 0.41
C VAL A 72 13.77 -12.37 0.75
N ASN A 73 13.00 -13.06 -0.11
CA ASN A 73 11.55 -13.18 0.09
C ASN A 73 11.21 -14.05 1.31
N LYS A 74 12.03 -15.08 1.62
CA LYS A 74 11.86 -15.88 2.84
C LYS A 74 12.08 -15.11 4.14
N VAL A 75 12.82 -13.99 4.09
CA VAL A 75 13.01 -13.11 5.25
C VAL A 75 11.92 -12.07 5.29
N ARG A 76 11.62 -11.44 4.15
CA ARG A 76 10.71 -10.30 4.02
C ARG A 76 9.24 -10.67 4.20
N TYR A 77 8.83 -11.83 3.69
CA TYR A 77 7.44 -12.30 3.72
C TYR A 77 7.26 -13.42 4.74
N TYR A 78 6.22 -13.31 5.56
CA TYR A 78 5.81 -14.35 6.48
C TYR A 78 4.35 -14.70 6.32
N LYS A 79 4.10 -15.88 5.72
CA LYS A 79 2.75 -16.40 5.49
C LYS A 79 1.88 -16.43 6.74
N GLY A 80 2.48 -16.53 7.94
CA GLY A 80 1.75 -16.52 9.19
C GLY A 80 0.98 -15.22 9.46
N TRP A 81 1.31 -14.09 8.84
CA TRP A 81 0.54 -12.84 9.01
C TRP A 81 -0.82 -12.87 8.33
N TRP A 82 -0.95 -13.56 7.20
CA TRP A 82 -2.23 -13.72 6.48
C TRP A 82 -2.73 -15.17 6.46
N ASP A 83 -2.19 -16.03 7.33
CA ASP A 83 -2.69 -17.38 7.49
C ASP A 83 -4.12 -17.37 8.04
N GLY A 84 -5.03 -18.12 7.41
CA GLY A 84 -6.46 -18.08 7.68
C GLY A 84 -7.21 -16.90 7.03
N ILE A 85 -6.51 -15.97 6.36
CA ILE A 85 -7.12 -14.89 5.57
C ILE A 85 -7.16 -15.30 4.10
N LYS A 86 -8.34 -15.22 3.47
CA LYS A 86 -8.50 -15.48 2.04
C LYS A 86 -8.09 -14.23 1.24
N LEU A 87 -6.83 -14.17 0.87
CA LEU A 87 -6.33 -13.17 -0.09
C LEU A 87 -6.95 -13.43 -1.46
N THR A 88 -7.59 -12.41 -2.01
CA THR A 88 -8.12 -12.42 -3.36
C THR A 88 -7.17 -11.62 -4.24
N GLY A 89 -6.40 -12.35 -5.06
CA GLY A 89 -5.55 -11.78 -6.10
C GLY A 89 -6.41 -11.20 -7.21
N PHE A 90 -6.36 -9.90 -7.45
CA PHE A 90 -7.01 -9.30 -8.61
C PHE A 90 -6.04 -9.21 -9.79
N ASP A 91 -6.61 -9.27 -10.99
CA ASP A 91 -5.93 -8.89 -12.23
C ASP A 91 -6.25 -7.42 -12.54
N TRP A 92 -5.31 -6.76 -13.21
CA TRP A 92 -5.45 -5.36 -13.62
C TRP A 92 -6.64 -5.21 -14.60
N ASN A 93 -7.50 -4.22 -14.35
CA ASN A 93 -8.66 -3.93 -15.19
C ASN A 93 -8.61 -2.52 -15.81
N ASP A 94 -7.53 -1.78 -15.56
CA ASP A 94 -7.30 -0.43 -16.08
C ASP A 94 -5.80 -0.16 -16.31
N ASN A 95 -5.44 1.00 -16.87
CA ASN A 95 -4.13 1.27 -17.46
C ASN A 95 -3.40 2.54 -16.93
N GLN A 96 -3.66 2.95 -15.70
CA GLN A 96 -2.95 4.07 -15.07
C GLN A 96 -1.51 3.71 -14.63
N GLY A 97 -0.77 4.74 -14.22
CA GLY A 97 0.49 4.57 -13.49
C GLY A 97 1.75 4.46 -14.35
N PRO A 98 2.92 4.30 -13.70
CA PRO A 98 4.23 4.30 -14.36
C PRO A 98 4.42 3.14 -15.34
N VAL A 99 3.64 2.07 -15.22
CA VAL A 99 3.74 0.86 -16.05
C VAL A 99 2.42 0.48 -16.74
N GLY A 100 1.44 1.39 -16.76
CA GLY A 100 0.18 1.20 -17.45
C GLY A 100 -0.67 0.04 -16.91
N ARG A 101 -0.71 -0.10 -15.58
CA ARG A 101 -1.44 -1.16 -14.87
C ARG A 101 -2.08 -0.57 -13.62
N SER A 102 -3.41 -0.61 -13.59
CA SER A 102 -4.21 -0.26 -12.43
C SER A 102 -5.40 -1.20 -12.27
N TYR A 103 -5.97 -1.16 -11.08
CA TYR A 103 -7.20 -1.82 -10.73
C TYR A 103 -8.18 -0.80 -10.16
N ASP A 104 -9.19 -0.48 -10.94
CA ASP A 104 -10.35 0.31 -10.50
C ASP A 104 -11.29 -0.61 -9.72
N LEU A 105 -11.43 -0.32 -8.42
CA LEU A 105 -12.20 -1.14 -7.49
C LEU A 105 -13.70 -1.10 -7.76
N LEU A 106 -14.22 0.07 -8.17
CA LEU A 106 -15.65 0.33 -8.30
C LEU A 106 -16.10 0.45 -9.77
N GLY A 107 -15.17 0.63 -10.69
CA GLY A 107 -15.44 0.77 -12.13
C GLY A 107 -15.83 2.20 -12.54
N ASP A 108 -15.74 3.16 -11.63
CA ASP A 108 -16.01 4.59 -11.84
C ASP A 108 -14.75 5.46 -11.69
N GLY A 109 -13.60 4.85 -11.41
CA GLY A 109 -12.32 5.51 -11.21
C GLY A 109 -12.19 6.26 -9.89
N SER A 110 -13.09 6.10 -8.93
CA SER A 110 -13.04 6.80 -7.63
C SER A 110 -12.00 6.21 -6.67
N ILE A 111 -11.75 4.90 -6.75
CA ILE A 111 -10.74 4.20 -5.94
C ILE A 111 -9.91 3.29 -6.85
N GLU A 112 -8.67 3.68 -7.08
CA GLU A 112 -7.77 3.02 -8.03
C GLU A 112 -6.51 2.50 -7.30
N MET A 113 -6.23 1.21 -7.43
CA MET A 113 -4.95 0.61 -7.04
C MET A 113 -4.01 0.64 -8.24
N ILE A 114 -2.97 1.45 -8.20
CA ILE A 114 -2.07 1.73 -9.33
C ILE A 114 -0.72 1.06 -9.08
N ASN A 115 -0.27 0.20 -10.01
CA ASN A 115 0.99 -0.52 -9.84
C ASN A 115 2.19 0.44 -9.93
N ILE A 116 2.99 0.46 -8.87
CA ILE A 116 4.22 1.25 -8.72
C ILE A 116 5.40 0.31 -8.41
N PRO A 117 5.83 -0.51 -9.39
CA PRO A 117 6.79 -1.58 -9.13
C PRO A 117 8.18 -1.04 -8.81
N GLY A 118 9.00 -1.91 -8.22
CA GLY A 118 10.41 -1.67 -7.94
C GLY A 118 10.79 -2.01 -6.51
N HIS A 119 9.92 -1.73 -5.55
CA HIS A 119 10.06 -2.24 -4.18
C HIS A 119 9.67 -3.73 -4.11
N SER A 120 8.50 -4.06 -4.65
CA SER A 120 8.07 -5.41 -5.04
C SER A 120 7.44 -5.35 -6.44
N ASP A 121 7.15 -6.50 -7.04
CA ASP A 121 6.54 -6.55 -8.38
C ASP A 121 5.08 -6.07 -8.37
N GLY A 122 4.35 -6.32 -7.27
CA GLY A 122 2.93 -6.02 -7.15
C GLY A 122 2.58 -4.83 -6.24
N LEU A 123 3.58 -4.03 -5.83
CA LEU A 123 3.34 -2.84 -5.00
C LEU A 123 2.33 -1.92 -5.69
N CYS A 124 1.33 -1.47 -4.93
CA CYS A 124 0.31 -0.53 -5.39
C CYS A 124 0.33 0.78 -4.59
N ALA A 125 0.12 1.88 -5.30
CA ALA A 125 -0.41 3.11 -4.74
C ALA A 125 -1.94 3.04 -4.77
N VAL A 126 -2.60 3.73 -3.86
CA VAL A 126 -4.05 3.90 -3.82
C VAL A 126 -4.34 5.37 -4.11
N LYS A 127 -5.10 5.61 -5.18
CA LYS A 127 -5.59 6.93 -5.56
C LYS A 127 -7.09 6.98 -5.27
N VAL A 128 -7.50 7.94 -4.44
CA VAL A 128 -8.92 8.19 -4.10
C VAL A 128 -9.31 9.53 -4.67
N LYS A 129 -10.41 9.60 -5.42
CA LYS A 129 -10.78 10.75 -6.25
C LYS A 129 -12.27 11.07 -6.12
N ASN A 130 -12.62 12.35 -6.00
CA ASN A 130 -14.00 12.81 -6.04
C ASN A 130 -14.50 13.04 -7.48
N GLU A 131 -15.78 13.41 -7.62
CA GLU A 131 -16.40 13.69 -8.92
C GLU A 131 -15.80 14.91 -9.64
N GLU A 132 -15.20 15.85 -8.91
CA GLU A 132 -14.52 17.03 -9.46
C GLU A 132 -13.09 16.72 -9.94
N GLY A 133 -12.61 15.48 -9.72
CA GLY A 133 -11.26 15.03 -10.08
C GLY A 133 -10.17 15.39 -9.06
N LYS A 134 -10.51 16.01 -7.92
CA LYS A 134 -9.60 16.17 -6.79
C LYS A 134 -9.28 14.81 -6.18
N PHE A 135 -8.02 14.61 -5.78
CA PHE A 135 -7.59 13.30 -5.31
C PHE A 135 -6.54 13.34 -4.20
N VAL A 136 -6.51 12.25 -3.44
CA VAL A 136 -5.42 11.87 -2.54
C VAL A 136 -4.67 10.70 -3.15
N LEU A 137 -3.33 10.70 -3.03
CA LEU A 137 -2.48 9.60 -3.45
C LEU A 137 -1.68 9.04 -2.27
N MET A 138 -1.95 7.79 -1.91
CA MET A 138 -1.20 7.03 -0.90
C MET A 138 -0.33 6.00 -1.62
N PHE A 139 1.00 6.05 -1.49
CA PHE A 139 1.88 5.19 -2.31
C PHE A 139 2.74 4.22 -1.51
N SER A 140 2.41 3.98 -0.23
CA SER A 140 3.04 2.93 0.57
C SER A 140 4.57 3.01 0.50
N ASP A 141 5.24 1.95 0.09
CA ASP A 141 6.70 1.84 0.00
C ASP A 141 7.29 2.38 -1.32
N GLY A 142 6.49 3.07 -2.14
CA GLY A 142 6.94 3.75 -3.35
C GLY A 142 7.92 4.89 -3.09
N GLY A 143 7.84 5.47 -1.88
CA GLY A 143 8.77 6.44 -1.31
C GLY A 143 8.50 6.55 0.19
N TYR A 144 9.53 6.64 1.02
CA TYR A 144 9.36 6.52 2.48
C TYR A 144 8.91 7.80 3.17
N ALA A 145 9.21 8.96 2.61
CA ALA A 145 8.80 10.25 3.17
C ALA A 145 8.72 11.30 2.08
N ARG A 146 8.18 12.49 2.37
CA ARG A 146 8.09 13.64 1.47
C ARG A 146 9.36 13.93 0.70
N LYS A 147 10.48 13.86 1.41
CA LYS A 147 11.81 14.04 0.82
C LYS A 147 12.12 13.03 -0.30
N SER A 148 11.53 11.83 -0.29
CA SER A 148 11.74 10.79 -1.30
C SER A 148 11.33 11.27 -2.69
N TRP A 149 10.09 11.72 -2.90
CA TRP A 149 9.66 12.14 -4.24
C TRP A 149 10.11 13.57 -4.57
N GLU A 150 10.24 14.45 -3.58
CA GLU A 150 10.74 15.81 -3.79
C GLU A 150 12.21 15.83 -4.25
N LYS A 151 13.05 14.93 -3.72
CA LYS A 151 14.49 14.88 -4.00
C LYS A 151 14.93 13.64 -4.76
N MET A 152 13.97 12.84 -5.25
CA MET A 152 14.23 11.58 -5.98
C MET A 152 15.10 10.58 -5.19
N ILE A 153 14.86 10.46 -3.88
CA ILE A 153 15.55 9.52 -2.98
C ILE A 153 14.77 8.21 -2.95
N THR A 154 15.33 7.18 -3.60
CA THR A 154 14.80 5.81 -3.61
C THR A 154 14.99 5.11 -2.27
N SER A 155 14.07 4.20 -1.90
CA SER A 155 14.23 3.35 -0.72
C SER A 155 15.36 2.32 -0.89
N GLY A 156 15.91 1.85 0.23
CA GLY A 156 16.99 0.86 0.25
C GLY A 156 16.53 -0.56 -0.08
N ILE A 157 15.24 -0.86 0.10
CA ILE A 157 14.63 -2.17 -0.18
C ILE A 157 13.98 -2.10 -1.57
N TYR A 158 14.55 -2.85 -2.52
CA TYR A 158 14.04 -2.93 -3.89
C TYR A 158 14.37 -4.28 -4.55
N THR A 159 13.61 -4.61 -5.58
CA THR A 159 13.85 -5.72 -6.51
C THR A 159 14.34 -5.24 -7.86
N ASP A 160 13.86 -4.06 -8.29
CA ASP A 160 14.30 -3.39 -9.51
C ASP A 160 14.43 -1.88 -9.28
N LYS A 161 15.68 -1.41 -9.32
CA LYS A 161 16.01 0.00 -9.05
C LYS A 161 15.55 0.95 -10.17
N GLN A 162 15.48 0.48 -11.41
CA GLN A 162 15.02 1.33 -12.52
C GLN A 162 13.51 1.51 -12.46
N LEU A 163 12.77 0.43 -12.20
CA LEU A 163 11.33 0.52 -11.96
C LEU A 163 11.02 1.35 -10.72
N GLN A 164 11.76 1.18 -9.63
CA GLN A 164 11.59 2.00 -8.43
C GLN A 164 11.77 3.50 -8.72
N LYS A 165 12.80 3.88 -9.49
CA LYS A 165 12.99 5.27 -9.93
C LYS A 165 11.85 5.76 -10.81
N LYS A 166 11.37 4.94 -11.75
CA LYS A 166 10.25 5.26 -12.63
C LYS A 166 8.97 5.50 -11.83
N SER A 167 8.69 4.63 -10.86
CA SER A 167 7.57 4.75 -9.94
C SER A 167 7.66 6.00 -9.08
N LEU A 168 8.83 6.30 -8.51
CA LEU A 168 9.06 7.50 -7.71
C LEU A 168 8.91 8.79 -8.54
N GLN A 169 9.33 8.77 -9.81
CA GLN A 169 9.15 9.89 -10.73
C GLN A 169 7.67 10.13 -11.01
N TRP A 170 6.89 9.08 -11.25
CA TRP A 170 5.45 9.18 -11.43
C TRP A 170 4.75 9.69 -10.16
N ILE A 171 5.15 9.23 -8.97
CA ILE A 171 4.63 9.74 -7.69
C ILE A 171 4.88 11.26 -7.58
N ARG A 172 6.10 11.70 -7.90
CA ARG A 172 6.44 13.13 -7.91
C ARG A 172 5.53 13.91 -8.86
N GLU A 173 5.32 13.41 -10.07
CA GLU A 173 4.44 14.05 -11.06
C GLU A 173 3.00 14.17 -10.55
N GLN A 174 2.45 13.10 -9.96
CA GLN A 174 1.11 13.15 -9.35
C GLN A 174 1.05 14.14 -8.18
N SER A 175 2.10 14.24 -7.36
CA SER A 175 2.15 15.19 -6.24
C SER A 175 2.18 16.67 -6.66
N LEU A 176 2.51 16.95 -7.93
CA LEU A 176 2.54 18.28 -8.51
C LEU A 176 1.28 18.61 -9.31
N ASP A 177 0.36 17.65 -9.47
CA ASP A 177 -0.91 17.87 -10.15
C ASP A 177 -1.77 18.88 -9.36
N PRO A 178 -2.33 19.93 -9.99
CA PRO A 178 -3.21 20.90 -9.32
C PRO A 178 -4.47 20.29 -8.67
N ASN A 179 -4.83 19.06 -9.02
CA ASN A 179 -5.92 18.31 -8.43
C ASN A 179 -5.48 17.36 -7.31
N CYS A 180 -4.18 17.20 -7.09
CA CYS A 180 -3.67 16.47 -5.93
C CYS A 180 -3.88 17.31 -4.67
N VAL A 181 -4.81 16.89 -3.83
CA VAL A 181 -5.03 17.51 -2.51
C VAL A 181 -3.91 17.10 -1.57
N GLU A 182 -3.52 15.83 -1.60
CA GLU A 182 -2.43 15.31 -0.77
C GLU A 182 -1.75 14.08 -1.36
N SER A 183 -0.45 13.94 -1.06
CA SER A 183 0.40 12.81 -1.40
C SER A 183 1.10 12.29 -0.15
N MET A 184 0.86 11.03 0.22
CA MET A 184 1.30 10.45 1.49
C MET A 184 2.16 9.19 1.32
N ALA A 185 3.26 9.15 2.07
CA ALA A 185 4.08 7.96 2.30
C ALA A 185 3.71 7.28 3.63
N SER A 186 3.92 5.97 3.72
CA SER A 186 3.64 5.21 4.95
C SER A 186 4.68 5.38 6.08
N HIS A 187 5.86 5.93 5.79
CA HIS A 187 6.98 5.99 6.74
C HIS A 187 7.49 7.41 7.00
N ASP A 188 6.63 8.41 6.74
CA ASP A 188 6.96 9.80 6.99
C ASP A 188 6.63 10.16 8.44
N PRO A 189 7.61 10.42 9.32
CA PRO A 189 7.35 10.75 10.72
C PRO A 189 6.65 12.12 10.90
N ASP A 190 6.67 12.96 9.86
CA ASP A 190 6.02 14.27 9.88
C ASP A 190 4.51 14.17 9.57
N VAL A 191 4.02 13.01 9.12
CA VAL A 191 2.59 12.77 8.86
C VAL A 191 1.91 12.24 10.12
N ALA A 192 0.99 13.02 10.67
CA ALA A 192 0.12 12.62 11.77
C ALA A 192 -1.25 12.15 11.23
N PRO A 193 -2.00 11.31 11.98
CA PRO A 193 -3.37 10.95 11.62
C PRO A 193 -4.26 12.19 11.48
N HIS A 194 -5.00 12.29 10.37
CA HIS A 194 -5.89 13.41 10.08
C HIS A 194 -6.98 12.99 9.09
N VAL A 195 -7.98 13.86 8.89
CA VAL A 195 -9.07 13.67 7.92
C VAL A 195 -8.79 14.52 6.69
N ILE A 196 -8.96 13.93 5.52
CA ILE A 196 -8.93 14.65 4.24
C ILE A 196 -10.35 14.64 3.66
N GLU A 197 -10.86 15.81 3.33
CA GLU A 197 -12.14 15.99 2.65
C GLU A 197 -11.86 16.27 1.16
N LEU A 198 -12.45 15.45 0.29
CA LEU A 198 -12.42 15.61 -1.17
C LEU A 198 -13.75 16.14 -1.66
#